data_AF-A0AAN7J9I0-F1
#
_entry.id   AF-A0AAN7J9I0-F1
#
_cell.length_a   1.000
_cell.length_b   1.000
_cell.length_c   1.000
_cell.angle_alpha   90.00
_cell.angle_beta   90.00
_cell.angle_gamma   90.00
#
_symmetry.space_group_name_H-M   'P 1'
#
loop_
_entity.id
_entity.type
_entity.pdbx_description
1 polymer ?
#
loop_
_entity_poly.entity_id
_entity_poly.type
_entity_poly.pdbx_seq_one_letter_code
_entity_poly.pdbx_strand_id
1 'polypeptide(L)'
;MVYTLLTFHLGCSPEHSVPYPGERCYNLVTKVLYYKKLDYGTMVIDLRPWVNLGGGLYLENSIWYQLTGQSLDCQHDPNPVVILYTNCLGCLIYLIMP
;
A
#
# COMPACT_ATOMS: atom_id res chain seq x y z
N MET A 1 4.87 -7.83 16.40
CA MET A 1 5.74 -6.62 16.42
C MET A 1 6.23 -6.19 15.04
N VAL A 2 6.41 -7.09 14.06
CA VAL A 2 6.88 -6.74 12.70
C VAL A 2 5.83 -6.00 11.85
N TYR A 3 4.54 -6.32 12.02
CA TYR A 3 3.43 -5.70 11.30
C TYR A 3 3.32 -4.21 11.62
N THR A 4 3.39 -3.83 12.90
CA THR A 4 3.25 -2.45 13.38
C THR A 4 4.26 -1.51 12.76
N LEU A 5 5.48 -1.98 12.47
CA LEU A 5 6.55 -1.11 11.98
C LEU A 5 6.36 -0.75 10.51
N LEU A 6 5.92 -1.69 9.67
CA LEU A 6 5.66 -1.43 8.26
C LEU A 6 4.38 -0.59 8.09
N THR A 7 3.31 -0.87 8.84
CA THR A 7 2.08 -0.06 8.76
C THR A 7 2.21 1.30 9.42
N PHE A 8 2.95 1.44 10.52
CA PHE A 8 3.25 2.77 11.10
C PHE A 8 4.07 3.63 10.12
N HIS A 9 5.05 3.02 9.45
CA HIS A 9 5.86 3.71 8.44
C HIS A 9 4.99 4.19 7.27
N LEU A 10 4.10 3.33 6.76
CA LEU A 10 3.22 3.64 5.63
C LEU A 10 2.08 4.60 5.99
N GLY A 11 1.62 4.57 7.24
CA GLY A 11 0.59 5.46 7.75
C GLY A 11 1.10 6.87 8.07
N CYS A 12 2.31 6.99 8.64
CA CYS A 12 2.86 8.28 9.07
C CYS A 12 3.77 8.95 8.03
N SER A 13 4.46 8.18 7.18
CA SER A 13 5.37 8.72 6.17
C SER A 13 5.53 7.77 4.98
N PRO A 14 4.57 7.77 4.02
CA PRO A 14 4.64 6.90 2.85
C PRO A 14 5.83 7.22 1.91
N GLU A 15 6.48 8.36 2.12
CA GLU A 15 7.68 8.77 1.38
C GLU A 15 8.95 8.08 1.88
N HIS A 16 8.95 7.62 3.12
CA HIS A 16 10.15 7.15 3.77
C HIS A 16 10.55 5.76 3.26
N SER A 17 11.84 5.56 3.03
CA SER A 17 12.37 4.29 2.54
C SER A 17 12.00 3.14 3.47
N VAL A 18 11.61 2.00 2.89
CA VAL A 18 11.27 0.80 3.66
C VAL A 18 12.53 0.32 4.38
N PRO A 19 12.47 0.03 5.69
CA PRO A 19 13.63 -0.47 6.42
C PRO A 19 14.04 -1.86 5.93
N TYR A 20 15.35 -2.12 5.90
CA TYR A 20 15.90 -3.45 5.60
C TYR A 20 15.35 -4.51 6.58
N PRO A 21 15.03 -5.74 6.13
CA PRO A 21 15.12 -6.28 4.77
C PRO A 21 13.79 -6.18 4.01
N GLY A 22 13.24 -4.97 3.95
CA GLY A 22 12.05 -4.66 3.16
C GLY A 22 12.38 -3.92 1.87
N GLU A 23 11.54 -4.14 0.87
CA GLU A 23 11.64 -3.54 -0.46
C GLU A 23 10.35 -2.83 -0.81
N ARG A 24 10.47 -1.70 -1.51
CA ARG A 24 9.36 -0.99 -2.14
C ARG A 24 9.43 -1.23 -3.63
N CYS A 25 8.37 -1.80 -4.19
CA CYS A 25 8.33 -2.21 -5.58
C CYS A 25 7.11 -1.61 -6.26
N TYR A 26 7.32 -1.02 -7.44
CA TYR A 26 6.25 -0.55 -8.30
C TYR A 26 6.16 -1.44 -9.54
N ASN A 27 5.01 -2.08 -9.74
CA ASN A 27 4.76 -2.89 -10.92
C ASN A 27 4.19 -2.02 -12.04
N LEU A 28 4.96 -1.83 -13.12
CA LEU A 28 4.58 -1.01 -14.27
C LEU A 28 3.38 -1.57 -15.06
N VAL A 29 3.20 -2.89 -15.05
CA VAL A 29 2.10 -3.56 -15.78
C VAL A 29 0.79 -3.39 -15.03
N THR A 30 0.78 -3.69 -13.73
CA THR A 30 -0.43 -3.58 -12.90
C THR A 30 -0.65 -2.17 -12.35
N LYS A 31 0.35 -1.29 -12.47
CA LYS A 31 0.40 0.05 -11.86
C LYS A 31 0.19 0.04 -10.34
N VAL A 32 0.64 -1.04 -9.68
CA VAL A 32 0.50 -1.24 -8.23
C VAL A 32 1.81 -0.95 -7.51
N LEU A 33 1.72 -0.19 -6.43
CA LEU A 33 2.79 -0.07 -5.45
C LEU A 33 2.59 -1.13 -4.35
N TYR A 34 3.64 -1.89 -4.06
CA TYR A 34 3.63 -2.86 -2.98
C TYR A 34 4.96 -2.86 -2.21
N TYR A 35 4.88 -3.30 -0.96
CA TYR A 35 5.98 -3.40 -0.03
C TYR A 35 6.16 -4.86 0.32
N LYS A 36 7.38 -5.38 0.21
CA LYS A 36 7.67 -6.77 0.50
C LYS A 36 8.66 -6.83 1.66
N LYS A 37 8.42 -7.72 2.62
CA LYS A 37 9.40 -8.09 3.63
C LYS A 37 10.02 -9.43 3.27
N LEU A 38 11.33 -9.46 3.06
CA LEU A 38 12.01 -10.62 2.49
C LEU A 38 12.03 -11.83 3.44
N ASP A 39 12.22 -11.60 4.75
CA ASP A 39 12.36 -12.68 5.75
C ASP A 39 11.15 -13.62 5.84
N TYR A 40 9.95 -13.07 5.64
CA TYR A 40 8.68 -13.77 5.89
C TYR A 40 7.81 -13.89 4.64
N GLY A 41 8.29 -13.41 3.49
CA GLY A 41 7.51 -13.36 2.24
C GLY A 41 6.25 -12.49 2.34
N THR A 42 6.12 -11.67 3.38
CA THR A 42 4.95 -10.81 3.60
C THR A 42 4.91 -9.69 2.58
N MET A 43 3.73 -9.42 2.02
CA MET A 43 3.51 -8.34 1.06
C MET A 43 2.42 -7.39 1.57
N VAL A 44 2.58 -6.10 1.29
CA VAL A 44 1.58 -5.07 1.54
C VAL A 44 1.31 -4.33 0.25
N ILE A 45 0.07 -4.33 -0.21
CA ILE A 45 -0.36 -3.69 -1.44
C ILE A 45 -1.00 -2.36 -1.09
N ASP A 46 -0.54 -1.27 -1.72
CA ASP A 46 -1.06 0.07 -1.53
C ASP A 46 -2.18 0.35 -2.55
N LEU A 47 -3.42 0.32 -2.09
CA LEU A 47 -4.62 0.58 -2.89
C LEU A 47 -5.18 1.98 -2.64
N ARG A 48 -4.42 2.89 -2.02
CA ARG A 48 -4.88 4.28 -1.88
C ARG A 48 -5.05 4.93 -3.26
N PRO A 49 -6.04 5.82 -3.44
CA PRO A 49 -6.29 6.49 -4.72
C PRO A 49 -5.08 7.28 -5.22
N TRP A 50 -4.30 7.85 -4.29
CA TRP A 50 -3.06 8.56 -4.58
C TRP A 50 -1.91 7.89 -3.84
N VAL A 51 -1.01 7.27 -4.59
CA VAL A 51 0.21 6.66 -4.03
C VAL A 51 1.41 7.54 -4.35
N ASN A 52 2.18 7.85 -3.32
CA ASN A 52 3.47 8.49 -3.50
C ASN A 52 4.43 7.46 -4.12
N LEU A 53 5.32 7.87 -5.04
CA LEU A 53 6.39 7.05 -5.64
C LEU A 53 7.80 7.46 -5.18
N GLY A 54 7.90 8.53 -4.38
CA GLY A 54 9.14 9.16 -3.93
C GLY A 54 9.47 10.41 -4.75
N GLY A 55 10.30 11.30 -4.19
CA GLY A 55 10.78 12.50 -4.90
C GLY A 55 9.68 13.48 -5.31
N GLY A 56 8.56 13.51 -4.58
CA GLY A 56 7.40 14.36 -4.90
C GLY A 56 6.53 13.84 -6.05
N LEU A 57 6.80 12.64 -6.58
CA LEU A 57 5.97 12.01 -7.60
C LEU A 57 4.80 11.27 -6.96
N TYR A 58 3.59 11.56 -7.44
CA TYR A 58 2.36 10.87 -7.05
C TYR A 58 1.74 10.21 -8.27
N LEU A 59 1.18 9.03 -8.05
CA LEU A 59 0.47 8.26 -9.05
C LEU A 59 -0.97 8.05 -8.59
N GLU A 60 -1.89 8.29 -9.51
CA GLU A 60 -3.29 7.91 -9.34
C GLU A 60 -3.45 6.39 -9.54
N ASN A 61 -3.99 5.71 -8.53
CA ASN A 61 -4.19 4.27 -8.55
C ASN A 61 -5.59 3.91 -9.07
N SER A 62 -5.66 3.47 -10.32
CA SER A 62 -6.91 3.08 -10.98
C SER A 62 -7.61 1.88 -10.35
N ILE A 63 -6.89 1.03 -9.60
CA ILE A 63 -7.46 -0.21 -9.03
C ILE A 63 -8.45 0.11 -7.91
N TRP A 64 -8.18 1.15 -7.11
CA TRP A 64 -9.13 1.61 -6.10
C TRP A 64 -10.49 1.91 -6.72
N TYR A 65 -10.49 2.74 -7.77
CA TYR A 65 -11.70 3.13 -8.48
C TYR A 65 -12.44 1.94 -9.13
N GLN A 66 -11.70 0.93 -9.58
CA GLN A 66 -12.29 -0.30 -10.10
C GLN A 66 -12.96 -1.13 -9.00
N LEU A 67 -12.39 -1.15 -7.79
CA LEU A 67 -12.91 -1.93 -6.66
C LEU A 67 -14.10 -1.27 -5.97
N THR A 68 -14.11 0.06 -5.84
CA THR A 68 -15.16 0.80 -5.11
C THR A 68 -16.26 1.37 -5.99
N GLY A 69 -16.12 1.26 -7.32
CA GLY A 69 -16.94 2.03 -8.25
C GLY A 69 -16.53 3.50 -8.27
N GLN A 70 -16.90 4.22 -9.34
CA GLN A 70 -16.61 5.65 -9.54
C GLN A 70 -17.40 6.57 -8.58
N SER A 71 -17.33 6.33 -7.27
CA SER A 71 -17.86 7.29 -6.29
C SER A 71 -16.85 8.43 -6.16
N LEU A 72 -17.02 9.44 -7.02
CA LEU A 72 -16.36 10.74 -6.97
C LEU A 72 -16.83 11.54 -5.75
N ASP A 73 -16.50 11.09 -4.55
CA ASP A 73 -16.54 11.95 -3.36
C ASP A 73 -15.12 12.06 -2.82
N CYS A 74 -14.31 12.85 -3.53
CA CYS A 74 -13.06 13.38 -3.02
C CYS A 74 -13.36 14.50 -2.02
N GLN A 75 -14.00 14.17 -0.90
CA GLN A 75 -13.82 14.97 0.30
C GLN A 75 -12.59 14.44 1.03
N HIS A 76 -11.77 15.37 1.48
CA HIS A 76 -10.56 15.19 2.26
C HIS A 76 -10.90 14.56 3.62
N ASP A 77 -11.36 13.31 3.61
CA ASP A 77 -11.65 12.57 4.81
C ASP A 77 -10.37 11.84 5.24
N PRO A 78 -9.92 11.96 6.50
CA PRO A 78 -8.94 11.04 7.06
C PRO A 78 -9.59 9.65 7.18
N ASN A 79 -9.83 9.01 6.04
CA ASN A 79 -10.37 7.65 6.03
C ASN A 79 -9.35 6.74 6.76
N PRO A 80 -9.83 5.95 7.74
CA PRO A 80 -8.96 5.14 8.57
C PRO A 80 -8.38 4.02 7.72
N VAL A 81 -7.06 4.06 7.49
CA VAL A 81 -6.35 3.03 6.73
C VAL A 81 -6.80 1.63 7.14
N VAL A 82 -7.63 1.00 6.31
CA VAL A 82 -8.16 -0.34 6.57
C VAL A 82 -7.14 -1.34 6.06
N ILE A 83 -6.72 -2.24 6.94
CA ILE A 83 -5.78 -3.31 6.62
C ILE A 83 -6.54 -4.63 6.52
N LEU A 84 -6.77 -5.09 5.30
CA LEU A 84 -7.31 -6.44 5.06
C LEU A 84 -6.15 -7.41 4.92
N TYR A 85 -6.27 -8.59 5.54
CA TYR A 85 -5.27 -9.66 5.40
C TYR A 85 -5.86 -10.85 4.65
N THR A 86 -5.04 -11.47 3.81
CA THR A 86 -5.34 -12.78 3.20
C THR A 86 -4.10 -13.66 3.25
N ASN A 87 -4.31 -14.96 3.44
CA ASN A 87 -3.27 -15.97 3.37
C ASN A 87 -3.45 -16.75 2.07
N CYS A 88 -2.77 -16.32 1.02
CA CYS A 88 -2.77 -17.01 -0.26
C CYS A 88 -1.44 -17.76 -0.41
N LEU A 89 -1.50 -19.09 -0.54
CA LEU A 89 -0.35 -19.94 -0.87
C LEU A 89 0.82 -19.84 0.13
N GLY A 90 0.56 -19.50 1.40
CA GLY A 90 1.59 -19.34 2.44
C GLY A 90 2.26 -17.97 2.46
N CYS A 91 1.92 -17.07 1.54
CA CYS A 91 2.34 -15.67 1.56
C CYS A 91 1.25 -14.82 2.21
N LEU A 92 1.63 -14.10 3.27
CA LEU A 92 0.75 -13.18 3.97
C LEU A 92 0.67 -11.87 3.18
N ILE A 93 -0.52 -11.50 2.73
CA ILE A 93 -0.77 -10.28 1.96
C ILE A 93 -1.66 -9.35 2.77
N TYR A 94 -1.24 -8.10 2.90
CA TYR A 94 -2.01 -7.01 3.47
C TYR A 94 -2.42 -6.04 2.37
N LEU A 95 -3.64 -5.52 2.45
CA LEU A 95 -4.13 -4.46 1.57
C LEU A 95 -4.26 -3.19 2.40
N ILE A 96 -3.67 -2.08 1.95
CA ILE A 96 -3.89 -0.75 2.49
C ILE A 96 -4.96 -0.10 1.64
N MET A 97 -6.10 0.19 2.25
CA MET A 97 -7.22 0.90 1.64
C MET A 97 -7.45 2.19 2.43
N PRO A 98 -7.94 3.29 1.79
CA PRO A 98 -8.43 4.44 2.54
C PRO A 98 -9.47 4.00 3.56
#